data_AF-A0A534WQF5-F1
#
_entry.id   AF-A0A534WQF5-F1
#
_cell.length_a   1.000
_cell.length_b   1.000
_cell.length_c   1.000
_cell.angle_alpha   90.00
_cell.angle_beta   90.00
_cell.angle_gamma   90.00
#
_symmetry.space_group_name_H-M   'P 1'
#
loop_
_entity.id
_entity.type
_entity.pdbx_description
1 polymer ?
#
loop_
_entity_poly.entity_id
_entity_poly.type
_entity_poly.pdbx_seq_one_letter_code
_entity_poly.pdbx_strand_id
1 'polypeptide(L)' 'MCGRLLVVCHTERRDAVRIISARRATPHERNRHEE' A
#
# COMPACT_ATOMS: atom_id res chain seq x y z
N MET A 1 16.25 -2.45 -11.74
CA MET A 1 15.17 -1.44 -11.71
C MET A 1 14.28 -1.74 -10.51
N CYS A 2 14.43 -1.01 -9.41
CA CYS A 2 13.74 -1.33 -8.15
C CYS A 2 12.37 -0.64 -8.10
N GLY A 3 11.31 -1.44 -8.06
CA GLY A 3 9.95 -0.95 -7.81
C GLY A 3 9.87 -0.24 -6.46
N ARG A 4 9.12 0.86 -6.39
CA ARG A 4 8.85 1.56 -5.12
C ARG A 4 7.63 0.92 -4.48
N LEU A 5 7.82 0.19 -3.38
CA LEU A 5 6.70 -0.34 -2.60
C LEU A 5 6.02 0.80 -1.82
N LEU A 6 4.70 0.88 -1.96
CA LEU A 6 3.84 1.82 -1.25
C LEU A 6 2.88 1.06 -0.36
N VAL A 7 2.64 1.60 0.82
CA VAL A 7 1.52 1.17 1.68
C VAL A 7 0.39 2.16 1.43
N VAL A 8 -0.79 1.63 1.09
CA VAL A 8 -1.98 2.41 0.75
C VAL A 8 -3.10 2.08 1.73
N CYS A 9 -3.59 3.09 2.44
CA CYS A 9 -4.81 2.96 3.22
C CYS A 9 -5.98 3.35 2.33
N HIS A 10 -6.93 2.43 2.15
CA HIS A 10 -8.12 2.67 1.36
C HIS A 10 -9.38 2.22 2.09
N THR A 11 -10.51 2.71 1.60
CA THR A 11 -11.82 2.18 1.93
C THR A 11 -12.56 1.83 0.64
N GLU A 12 -13.36 0.78 0.68
CA GLU A 12 -14.20 0.38 -0.44
C GLU A 12 -15.54 1.12 -0.37
N ARG A 13 -15.96 1.68 -1.50
CA ARG A 13 -17.26 2.34 -1.63
C ARG A 13 -17.95 1.82 -2.88
N ARG A 14 -18.86 0.86 -2.68
CA ARG A 14 -19.58 0.17 -3.75
C ARG A 14 -18.58 -0.38 -4.77
N ASP A 15 -18.49 0.27 -5.93
CA ASP A 15 -17.68 -0.16 -7.07
C ASP A 15 -16.36 0.61 -7.19
N ALA A 16 -15.99 1.42 -6.18
CA ALA A 16 -14.80 2.26 -6.21
C ALA A 16 -13.96 2.11 -4.94
N VAL A 17 -12.64 2.23 -5.10
CA VAL A 17 -11.69 2.31 -4.00
C VAL A 17 -11.37 3.79 -3.74
N ARG A 18 -11.63 4.28 -2.53
CA ARG A 18 -11.18 5.60 -2.09
C ARG A 18 -9.87 5.45 -1.35
N ILE A 19 -8.80 5.95 -1.96
CA ILE A 19 -7.51 6.08 -1.29
C ILE A 19 -7.60 7.20 -0.25
N ILE A 20 -7.24 6.88 0.98
CA ILE A 20 -7.21 7.84 2.11
C ILE A 20 -5.79 8.36 2.27
N SER A 21 -4.78 7.49 2.16
CA SER A 21 -3.37 7.88 2.21
C SER A 21 -2.50 6.88 1.45
N ALA A 22 -1.38 7.37 0.93
CA ALA A 22 -0.35 6.56 0.30
C ALA A 22 1.02 7.05 0.77
N ARG A 23 1.85 6.11 1.25
CA ARG A 23 3.20 6.43 1.72
C ARG A 23 4.19 5.37 1.28
N ARG A 24 5.48 5.73 1.27
CA ARG A 24 6.55 4.76 1.01
C ARG A 24 6.54 3.70 2.11
N ALA A 25 6.57 2.44 1.71
CA ALA A 25 6.68 1.34 2.65
C ALA A 25 7.98 1.48 3.47
N THR A 26 7.91 1.19 4.76
CA THR A 26 9.11 1.08 5.60
C THR A 26 9.83 -0.26 5.33
N PRO A 27 11.11 -0.41 5.71
CA PRO A 27 11.82 -1.68 5.57
C PRO A 27 11.13 -2.85 6.25
N HIS A 28 10.51 -2.62 7.40
CA HIS A 28 9.78 -3.63 8.15
C HIS A 28 8.50 -4.08 7.43
N GLU A 29 7.73 -3.15 6.86
CA GLU A 29 6.51 -3.47 6.10
C GLU A 29 6.81 -4.17 4.77
N ARG A 30 7.96 -3.88 4.14
CA ARG A 30 8.41 -4.58 2.94
C ARG A 30 8.51 -6.09 3.16
N ASN A 31 9.01 -6.51 4.32
CA ASN A 31 9.24 -7.92 4.64
C ASN A 31 7.95 -8.69 5.00
N ARG A 32 6.82 -7.99 5.17
CA ARG A 32 5.54 -8.58 5.60
C ARG A 32 4.65 -9.02 4.43
N HIS A 33 4.99 -8.65 3.20
CA HIS A 33 4.19 -8.95 2.00
C HIS A 33 4.80 -10.07 1.11
N GLU A 34 5.76 -10.83 1.64
CA GLU A 34 6.42 -11.97 0.96
C GLU A 34 6.06 -13.36 1.56
N GLU A 35 4.92 -13.49 2.25
CA GLU A 35 4.34 -14.80 2.64
C GLU A 35 3.17 -15.20 1.73
#